data_AF-A0A2E6VNI9-F1
#
_entry.id   AF-A0A2E6VNI9-F1
#
_cell.length_a   1.000
_cell.length_b   1.000
_cell.length_c   1.000
_cell.angle_alpha   90.00
_cell.angle_beta   90.00
_cell.angle_gamma   90.00
#
_symmetry.space_group_name_H-M   'P 1'
#
loop_
_entity.id
_entity.type
_entity.pdbx_description
1 polymer ?
#
loop_
_entity_poly.entity_id
_entity_poly.type
_entity_poly.pdbx_seq_one_letter_code
_entity_poly.pdbx_strand_id
1 'polypeptide(L)'
;MMALFAMLLWGGACEAPGPAEYFYGHDLSELQLYTPVDDSEGVHPSDSVLDNPQNPFSQIQPNNTNKWDLEASSRTVAFFGWASLLVFEPTGEHQFYAALNLKSIYQKEECEPDDLDRIKQMAIRGFQAVLTDFPGSVSYLADGETSFFLAPLAAQNLSELGGELPAGYELEPNAEEVP
;
A
#
# COMPACT_ATOMS: atom_id res chain seq x y z
N MET A 1 50.73 -16.96 57.47
CA MET A 1 51.29 -18.16 56.81
C MET A 1 50.23 -18.67 55.84
N MET A 2 50.50 -18.54 54.52
CA MET A 2 49.96 -19.28 53.33
C MET A 2 48.45 -19.65 53.29
N ALA A 3 47.69 -19.46 52.21
CA ALA A 3 48.02 -19.44 50.79
C ALA A 3 46.95 -18.68 49.97
N LEU A 4 47.40 -17.95 48.95
CA LEU A 4 46.60 -17.43 47.84
C LEU A 4 46.18 -18.61 46.93
N PHE A 5 44.91 -18.71 46.59
CA PHE A 5 44.44 -19.53 45.46
C PHE A 5 44.14 -18.59 44.30
N ALA A 6 44.95 -18.69 43.24
CA ALA A 6 44.66 -18.11 41.94
C ALA A 6 43.69 -19.04 41.19
N MET A 7 42.58 -18.51 40.68
CA MET A 7 41.74 -19.20 39.71
C MET A 7 41.39 -18.25 38.55
N LEU A 8 42.10 -18.50 37.45
CA LEU A 8 41.65 -18.56 36.05
C LEU A 8 40.53 -17.61 35.57
N LEU A 9 40.99 -16.71 34.71
CA LEU A 9 40.30 -16.16 33.54
C LEU A 9 39.39 -17.18 32.85
N TRP A 10 38.11 -16.83 32.69
CA TRP A 10 37.30 -17.32 31.58
C TRP A 10 36.59 -16.12 30.95
N GLY A 11 36.77 -15.99 29.64
CA GLY A 11 36.29 -14.87 28.85
C GLY A 11 34.78 -14.87 28.70
N GLY A 12 34.15 -13.79 29.16
CA GLY A 12 32.92 -13.29 28.56
C GLY A 12 33.32 -12.28 27.50
N ALA A 13 33.43 -12.72 26.24
CA ALA A 13 33.37 -11.79 25.12
C ALA A 13 31.99 -11.14 25.19
N CYS A 14 31.93 -9.87 25.62
CA CYS A 14 30.83 -9.02 25.25
C CYS A 14 30.87 -8.93 23.72
N GLU A 15 29.98 -9.66 23.05
CA GLU A 15 29.63 -9.32 21.67
C GLU A 15 29.24 -7.85 21.70
N ALA A 16 30.05 -7.02 21.04
CA ALA A 16 29.71 -5.63 20.84
C ALA A 16 28.33 -5.63 20.16
N PRO A 17 27.37 -4.81 20.62
CA PRO A 17 26.13 -4.64 19.87
C PRO A 17 26.54 -4.29 18.42
N GLY A 18 25.95 -5.00 17.46
CA GLY A 18 26.20 -4.74 16.04
C GLY A 18 26.03 -3.25 15.72
N PRO A 19 26.61 -2.76 14.62
CA PRO A 19 26.55 -1.34 14.27
C PRO A 19 25.10 -0.86 14.40
N ALA A 20 24.91 0.21 15.17
CA ALA A 20 23.58 0.79 15.35
C ALA A 20 23.01 1.14 13.97
N GLU A 21 21.87 0.55 13.63
CA GLU A 21 21.10 0.96 12.46
C GLU A 21 20.58 2.37 12.72
N TYR A 22 21.09 3.33 11.95
CA TYR A 22 20.63 4.70 12.01
C TYR A 22 19.36 4.81 11.17
N PHE A 23 18.23 5.07 11.82
CA PHE A 23 16.99 5.44 11.15
C PHE A 23 16.93 6.96 11.05
N TYR A 24 16.85 7.47 9.82
CA TYR A 24 16.63 8.89 9.55
C TYR A 24 15.14 9.10 9.24
N GLY A 25 14.50 10.00 9.98
CA GLY A 25 13.13 10.42 9.67
C GLY A 25 13.14 11.29 8.41
N HIS A 26 12.39 10.90 7.39
CA HIS A 26 12.13 11.73 6.23
C HIS A 26 10.82 12.50 6.43
N ASP A 27 10.82 13.79 6.10
CA ASP A 27 9.60 14.57 6.05
C ASP A 27 8.81 14.17 4.80
N LEU A 28 7.64 13.59 5.01
CA LEU A 28 6.76 13.12 3.94
C LEU A 28 5.83 14.23 3.42
N SER A 29 5.84 15.42 4.02
CA SER A 29 4.96 16.53 3.64
C SER A 29 5.30 17.16 2.29
N GLU A 30 6.51 16.93 1.78
CA GLU A 30 6.97 17.41 0.46
C GLU A 30 6.45 16.54 -0.71
N LEU A 31 5.98 15.31 -0.43
CA LEU A 31 5.38 14.39 -1.42
C LEU A 31 3.91 14.73 -1.65
N GLN A 32 3.69 15.78 -2.44
CA GLN A 32 2.35 16.20 -2.87
C GLN A 32 2.04 15.75 -4.29
N LEU A 33 2.95 15.95 -5.25
CA LEU A 33 2.75 15.55 -6.64
C LEU A 33 3.30 14.15 -6.90
N TYR A 34 2.45 13.30 -7.45
CA TYR A 34 2.80 11.96 -7.88
C TYR A 34 3.26 11.95 -9.35
N THR A 35 4.37 11.26 -9.64
CA THR A 35 4.84 10.99 -11.00
C THR A 35 5.05 9.49 -11.19
N PRO A 36 4.25 8.83 -12.05
CA PRO A 36 4.38 7.40 -12.32
C PRO A 36 5.63 7.06 -13.14
N VAL A 37 6.36 6.02 -12.75
CA VAL A 37 7.49 5.51 -13.53
C VAL A 37 7.06 4.54 -14.64
N ASP A 38 5.96 3.82 -14.43
CA ASP A 38 5.40 2.86 -15.40
C ASP A 38 3.86 2.84 -15.32
N ASP A 39 3.22 2.40 -16.41
CA ASP A 39 1.77 2.31 -16.51
C ASP A 39 1.17 1.25 -15.56
N SER A 40 1.96 0.33 -15.03
CA SER A 40 1.52 -0.73 -14.11
C SER A 40 1.86 -0.44 -12.64
N GLU A 41 2.43 0.73 -12.33
CA GLU A 41 2.83 1.05 -10.96
C GLU A 41 1.64 1.03 -9.98
N GLY A 42 1.75 0.23 -8.91
CA GLY A 42 0.67 0.02 -7.95
C GLY A 42 -0.46 -0.89 -8.43
N VAL A 43 -0.26 -1.62 -9.54
CA VAL A 43 -1.17 -2.63 -10.07
C VAL A 43 -0.49 -4.00 -10.06
N HIS A 44 -1.05 -4.94 -9.32
CA HIS A 44 -0.59 -6.32 -9.27
C HIS A 44 -0.57 -6.93 -10.69
N PRO A 45 0.48 -7.70 -11.06
CA PRO A 45 1.61 -8.15 -10.25
C PRO A 45 2.88 -7.28 -10.34
N SER A 46 2.77 -6.02 -10.79
CA SER A 46 3.93 -5.15 -10.98
C SER A 46 4.63 -4.79 -9.67
N ASP A 47 5.97 -4.76 -9.71
CA ASP A 47 6.85 -4.30 -8.64
C ASP A 47 7.49 -2.93 -8.93
N SER A 48 7.14 -2.27 -10.05
CA SER A 48 7.78 -1.03 -10.52
C SER A 48 7.72 0.13 -9.54
N VAL A 49 6.81 0.08 -8.56
CA VAL A 49 6.72 1.07 -7.48
C VAL A 49 7.97 1.11 -6.61
N LEU A 50 8.70 0.00 -6.50
CA LEU A 50 9.96 -0.06 -5.75
C LEU A 50 11.11 0.64 -6.50
N ASP A 51 10.99 0.83 -7.81
CA ASP A 51 11.94 1.55 -8.64
C ASP A 51 11.65 3.06 -8.70
N ASN A 52 10.49 3.50 -8.20
CA ASN A 52 10.13 4.93 -8.22
C ASN A 52 10.99 5.72 -7.23
N PRO A 53 11.80 6.71 -7.68
CA PRO A 53 12.65 7.49 -6.80
C PRO A 53 11.87 8.36 -5.81
N GLN A 54 10.57 8.60 -6.04
CA GLN A 54 9.68 9.29 -5.10
C GLN A 54 9.15 8.36 -3.99
N ASN A 55 9.26 7.03 -4.14
CA ASN A 55 8.74 6.08 -3.16
C ASN A 55 9.67 5.98 -1.93
N PRO A 56 9.25 6.47 -0.75
CA PRO A 56 10.05 6.39 0.47
C PRO A 56 10.11 4.97 1.06
N PHE A 57 9.30 4.05 0.55
CA PHE A 57 9.12 2.69 1.06
C PHE A 57 9.77 1.62 0.18
N SER A 58 10.53 2.02 -0.84
CA SER A 58 11.27 1.12 -1.74
C SER A 58 12.21 0.16 -1.02
N GLN A 59 12.77 0.57 0.12
CA GLN A 59 13.66 -0.24 0.96
C GLN A 59 13.12 -0.52 2.36
N ILE A 60 12.07 0.17 2.78
CA ILE A 60 11.47 0.06 4.11
C ILE A 60 9.99 -0.23 3.94
N GLN A 61 9.62 -1.49 4.16
CA GLN A 61 8.26 -1.96 4.00
C GLN A 61 7.34 -1.38 5.11
N PRO A 62 6.21 -0.73 4.75
CA PRO A 62 5.14 -0.42 5.70
C PRO A 62 4.54 -1.69 6.26
N ASN A 63 3.82 -1.65 7.38
CA ASN A 63 3.25 -2.85 7.97
C ASN A 63 1.82 -2.61 8.46
N ASN A 64 1.19 -3.68 8.95
CA ASN A 64 -0.17 -3.63 9.47
C ASN A 64 -0.38 -2.65 10.63
N THR A 65 0.69 -2.21 11.31
CA THR A 65 0.61 -1.21 12.38
C THR A 65 0.54 0.22 11.84
N ASN A 66 1.27 0.56 10.77
CA ASN A 66 1.38 1.94 10.29
C ASN A 66 0.62 2.23 8.98
N LYS A 67 0.12 1.21 8.25
CA LYS A 67 -0.56 1.40 6.96
C LYS A 67 -1.74 2.37 7.03
N TRP A 68 -2.50 2.36 8.13
CA TRP A 68 -3.63 3.27 8.33
C TRP A 68 -3.21 4.70 8.68
N ASP A 69 -2.06 4.88 9.36
CA ASP A 69 -1.49 6.20 9.58
C ASP A 69 -1.00 6.80 8.25
N LEU A 70 -0.44 5.97 7.37
CA LEU A 70 -0.04 6.38 6.02
C LEU A 70 -1.26 6.75 5.17
N GLU A 71 -2.34 5.97 5.22
CA GLU A 71 -3.60 6.29 4.54
C GLU A 71 -4.16 7.66 4.97
N ALA A 72 -4.03 8.01 6.26
CA ALA A 72 -4.49 9.28 6.79
C ALA A 72 -3.57 10.48 6.47
N SER A 73 -2.45 10.27 5.77
CA SER A 73 -1.43 11.29 5.50
C SER A 73 -1.71 12.08 4.20
N SER A 74 -0.82 12.03 3.20
CA SER A 74 -1.07 12.50 1.83
C SER A 74 -1.46 11.35 0.93
N ARG A 75 -2.22 11.62 -0.14
CA ARG A 75 -2.66 10.59 -1.11
C ARG A 75 -1.47 9.92 -1.80
N THR A 76 -0.42 10.68 -2.09
CA THR A 76 0.82 10.17 -2.70
C THR A 76 1.57 9.25 -1.75
N VAL A 77 1.68 9.63 -0.47
CA VAL A 77 2.31 8.78 0.56
C VAL A 77 1.48 7.52 0.81
N ALA A 78 0.16 7.66 0.93
CA ALA A 78 -0.77 6.55 1.06
C ALA A 78 -0.65 5.57 -0.13
N PHE A 79 -0.66 6.09 -1.36
CA PHE A 79 -0.44 5.31 -2.58
C PHE A 79 0.86 4.50 -2.49
N PHE A 80 2.00 5.15 -2.23
CA PHE A 80 3.27 4.45 -2.13
C PHE A 80 3.29 3.40 -1.01
N GLY A 81 2.63 3.68 0.11
CA GLY A 81 2.51 2.76 1.23
C GLY A 81 1.78 1.46 0.83
N TRP A 82 0.58 1.60 0.28
CA TRP A 82 -0.24 0.46 -0.15
C TRP A 82 0.33 -0.28 -1.34
N ALA A 83 0.87 0.44 -2.33
CA ALA A 83 1.50 -0.18 -3.50
C ALA A 83 2.77 -0.94 -3.11
N SER A 84 3.58 -0.43 -2.18
CA SER A 84 4.75 -1.19 -1.68
C SER A 84 4.30 -2.42 -0.90
N LEU A 85 3.30 -2.30 -0.01
CA LEU A 85 2.68 -3.43 0.68
C LEU A 85 2.16 -4.50 -0.28
N LEU A 86 1.56 -4.10 -1.40
CA LEU A 86 1.05 -4.99 -2.43
C LEU A 86 2.14 -5.87 -3.07
N VAL A 87 3.35 -5.33 -3.27
CA VAL A 87 4.49 -6.08 -3.82
C VAL A 87 4.92 -7.18 -2.85
N PHE A 88 5.04 -6.85 -1.57
CA PHE A 88 5.53 -7.79 -0.55
C PHE A 88 4.47 -8.77 -0.06
N GLU A 89 3.21 -8.34 0.01
CA GLU A 89 2.06 -9.12 0.44
C GLU A 89 0.88 -8.86 -0.51
N PRO A 90 0.75 -9.64 -1.60
CA PRO A 90 -0.31 -9.45 -2.57
C PRO A 90 -1.69 -9.77 -1.99
N THR A 91 -2.43 -8.75 -1.57
CA THR A 91 -3.80 -8.86 -1.07
C THR A 91 -4.75 -7.92 -1.80
N GLY A 92 -6.02 -8.28 -1.86
CA GLY A 92 -7.04 -7.40 -2.42
C GLY A 92 -7.22 -6.10 -1.64
N GLU A 93 -6.95 -6.07 -0.33
CA GLU A 93 -6.93 -4.84 0.47
C GLU A 93 -5.84 -3.89 -0.03
N HIS A 94 -4.61 -4.39 -0.16
CA HIS A 94 -3.49 -3.58 -0.64
C HIS A 94 -3.75 -3.07 -2.06
N GLN A 95 -4.27 -3.92 -2.96
CA GLN A 95 -4.61 -3.52 -4.33
C GLN A 95 -5.74 -2.48 -4.34
N PHE A 96 -6.77 -2.65 -3.52
CA PHE A 96 -7.92 -1.74 -3.46
C PHE A 96 -7.50 -0.35 -3.00
N TYR A 97 -6.74 -0.24 -1.90
CA TYR A 97 -6.31 1.06 -1.39
C TYR A 97 -5.25 1.73 -2.28
N ALA A 98 -4.38 0.96 -2.95
CA ALA A 98 -3.50 1.52 -3.98
C ALA A 98 -4.32 2.16 -5.13
N ALA A 99 -5.33 1.45 -5.64
CA ALA A 99 -6.22 1.95 -6.69
C ALA A 99 -7.07 3.15 -6.23
N LEU A 100 -7.56 3.13 -4.98
CA LEU A 100 -8.31 4.22 -4.37
C LEU A 100 -7.49 5.50 -4.26
N ASN A 101 -6.22 5.38 -3.87
CA ASN A 101 -5.32 6.52 -3.80
C ASN A 101 -4.96 7.06 -5.20
N LEU A 102 -4.74 6.20 -6.21
CA LEU A 102 -4.58 6.64 -7.61
C LEU A 102 -5.80 7.41 -8.12
N LYS A 103 -7.02 6.90 -7.86
CA LYS A 103 -8.26 7.60 -8.18
C LYS A 103 -8.31 8.97 -7.51
N SER A 104 -7.90 9.04 -6.24
CA SER A 104 -7.93 10.28 -5.48
C SER A 104 -6.89 11.29 -5.97
N ILE A 105 -5.69 10.83 -6.37
CA ILE A 105 -4.66 11.66 -7.02
C ILE A 105 -5.22 12.26 -8.32
N TYR A 106 -5.84 11.43 -9.17
CA TYR A 106 -6.51 11.88 -10.39
C TYR A 106 -7.59 12.94 -10.13
N GLN A 107 -8.50 12.69 -9.18
CA GLN A 107 -9.60 13.59 -8.87
C GLN A 107 -9.17 14.92 -8.25
N LYS A 108 -7.98 14.96 -7.63
CA LYS A 108 -7.40 16.15 -7.01
C LYS A 108 -6.35 16.83 -7.88
N GLU A 109 -6.08 16.26 -9.06
CA GLU A 109 -5.05 16.74 -9.99
C GLU A 109 -3.67 16.88 -9.31
N GLU A 110 -3.33 15.91 -8.44
CA GLU A 110 -2.05 15.87 -7.70
C GLU A 110 -0.94 15.18 -8.49
N CYS A 111 -0.84 15.51 -9.76
CA CYS A 111 0.15 15.02 -10.70
C CYS A 111 0.36 16.06 -11.82
N GLU A 112 1.32 15.82 -12.69
CA GLU A 112 1.44 16.63 -13.90
C GLU A 112 0.19 16.46 -14.80
N PRO A 113 -0.29 17.53 -15.47
CA PRO A 113 -1.49 17.44 -16.31
C PRO A 113 -1.42 16.38 -17.40
N ASP A 114 -0.22 16.14 -17.94
CA ASP A 114 0.01 15.14 -18.99
C ASP A 114 -0.13 13.69 -18.46
N ASP A 115 -0.01 13.48 -17.15
CA ASP A 115 -0.14 12.17 -16.49
C ASP A 115 -1.57 11.88 -15.99
N LEU A 116 -2.50 12.84 -16.06
CA LEU A 116 -3.86 12.68 -15.49
C LEU A 116 -4.61 11.47 -16.06
N ASP A 117 -4.64 11.33 -17.39
CA ASP A 117 -5.32 10.19 -18.01
C ASP A 117 -4.59 8.88 -17.70
N ARG A 118 -3.25 8.91 -17.68
CA ARG A 118 -2.42 7.76 -17.32
C ARG A 118 -2.77 7.25 -15.91
N ILE A 119 -2.83 8.13 -14.92
CA ILE A 119 -3.16 7.80 -13.53
C ILE A 119 -4.60 7.30 -13.41
N LYS A 120 -5.54 7.91 -14.16
CA LYS A 120 -6.91 7.40 -14.24
C LYS A 120 -6.94 5.95 -14.75
N GLN A 121 -6.22 5.64 -15.82
CA GLN A 121 -6.14 4.29 -16.37
C GLN A 121 -5.44 3.31 -15.42
N MET A 122 -4.48 3.76 -14.62
CA MET A 122 -3.86 2.96 -13.56
C MET A 122 -4.88 2.62 -12.46
N ALA A 123 -5.67 3.59 -12.00
CA ALA A 123 -6.72 3.34 -11.01
C ALA A 123 -7.77 2.35 -11.53
N ILE A 124 -8.20 2.49 -12.79
CA ILE A 124 -9.11 1.55 -13.46
C ILE A 124 -8.54 0.12 -13.43
N ARG A 125 -7.29 -0.05 -13.85
CA ARG A 125 -6.62 -1.36 -13.86
C ARG A 125 -6.45 -1.94 -12.46
N GLY A 126 -6.16 -1.09 -11.47
CA GLY A 126 -6.10 -1.50 -10.07
C GLY A 126 -7.43 -2.04 -9.54
N PHE A 127 -8.55 -1.35 -9.82
CA PHE A 127 -9.88 -1.87 -9.45
C PHE A 127 -10.25 -3.14 -10.22
N GLN A 128 -9.87 -3.24 -11.49
CA GLN A 128 -10.04 -4.48 -12.25
C GLN A 128 -9.25 -5.64 -11.63
N ALA A 129 -8.01 -5.41 -11.18
CA ALA A 129 -7.19 -6.42 -10.50
C ALA A 129 -7.81 -6.90 -9.18
N VAL A 130 -8.51 -6.03 -8.42
CA VAL A 130 -9.30 -6.47 -7.25
C VAL A 130 -10.35 -7.50 -7.67
N LEU A 131 -11.04 -7.27 -8.78
CA LEU A 131 -12.09 -8.15 -9.26
C LEU A 131 -11.50 -9.44 -9.87
N THR A 132 -10.43 -9.37 -10.65
CA THR A 132 -9.91 -10.56 -11.35
C THR A 132 -9.02 -11.43 -10.46
N ASP A 133 -8.17 -10.82 -9.66
CA ASP A 133 -7.08 -11.51 -8.95
C ASP A 133 -7.41 -11.73 -7.47
N PHE A 134 -8.27 -10.86 -6.91
CA PHE A 134 -8.65 -10.86 -5.49
C PHE A 134 -10.17 -10.87 -5.24
N PRO A 135 -10.96 -11.71 -5.96
CA PRO A 135 -12.42 -11.59 -6.03
C PRO A 135 -13.14 -11.76 -4.68
N GLY A 136 -12.53 -12.52 -3.75
CA GLY A 136 -13.09 -12.81 -2.42
C GLY A 136 -12.46 -12.00 -1.29
N SER A 137 -11.60 -11.03 -1.60
CA SER A 137 -10.91 -10.26 -0.57
C SER A 137 -11.86 -9.32 0.19
N VAL A 138 -11.53 -9.14 1.46
CA VAL A 138 -12.23 -8.28 2.41
C VAL A 138 -11.26 -7.27 2.98
N SER A 139 -11.80 -6.18 3.51
CA SER A 139 -11.13 -5.26 4.43
C SER A 139 -11.95 -5.16 5.71
N TYR A 140 -11.43 -4.48 6.72
CA TYR A 140 -12.02 -4.38 8.05
C TYR A 140 -12.29 -2.93 8.42
N LEU A 141 -13.37 -2.71 9.17
CA LEU A 141 -13.64 -1.41 9.78
C LEU A 141 -12.60 -1.09 10.86
N ALA A 142 -12.65 0.14 11.39
CA ALA A 142 -11.74 0.59 12.44
C ALA A 142 -11.81 -0.23 13.75
N ASP A 143 -12.86 -1.03 13.93
CA ASP A 143 -12.97 -2.00 15.04
C ASP A 143 -12.05 -3.22 14.86
N GLY A 144 -11.52 -3.44 13.65
CA GLY A 144 -10.68 -4.59 13.30
C GLY A 144 -11.41 -5.94 13.25
N GLU A 145 -12.73 -5.95 13.47
CA GLU A 145 -13.54 -7.17 13.58
C GLU A 145 -14.58 -7.25 12.47
N THR A 146 -15.22 -6.13 12.14
CA THR A 146 -16.29 -6.08 11.14
C THR A 146 -15.67 -6.02 9.75
N SER A 147 -15.75 -7.13 9.00
CA SER A 147 -15.27 -7.22 7.63
C SER A 147 -16.31 -6.80 6.60
N PHE A 148 -15.87 -6.27 5.46
CA PHE A 148 -16.70 -5.99 4.29
C PHE A 148 -16.00 -6.43 3.00
N PHE A 149 -16.78 -6.82 1.98
CA PHE A 149 -16.24 -7.25 0.69
C PHE A 149 -15.74 -6.08 -0.14
N LEU A 150 -14.58 -6.26 -0.78
CA LEU A 150 -13.96 -5.23 -1.61
C LEU A 150 -14.49 -5.23 -3.05
N ALA A 151 -14.94 -6.37 -3.57
CA ALA A 151 -15.39 -6.46 -4.96
C ALA A 151 -16.54 -5.49 -5.32
N PRO A 152 -17.61 -5.35 -4.50
CA PRO A 152 -18.67 -4.36 -4.80
C PRO A 152 -18.14 -2.92 -4.82
N LEU A 153 -17.25 -2.59 -3.89
CA LEU A 153 -16.63 -1.26 -3.82
C LEU A 153 -15.71 -0.99 -5.01
N ALA A 154 -14.92 -1.99 -5.43
CA ALA A 154 -14.05 -1.88 -6.59
C ALA A 154 -14.87 -1.66 -7.87
N ALA A 155 -15.96 -2.43 -8.05
CA ALA A 155 -16.86 -2.30 -9.19
C ALA A 155 -17.56 -0.93 -9.24
N GLN A 156 -17.97 -0.39 -8.09
CA GLN A 156 -18.51 0.97 -8.00
C GLN A 156 -17.47 2.02 -8.41
N ASN A 157 -16.26 1.96 -7.84
CA ASN A 157 -15.21 2.93 -8.14
C ASN A 157 -14.77 2.86 -9.61
N LEU A 158 -14.74 1.66 -10.19
CA LEU A 158 -14.48 1.43 -11.61
C LEU A 158 -15.51 2.13 -12.50
N SER A 159 -16.80 1.97 -12.19
CA SER A 159 -17.91 2.63 -12.90
C SER A 159 -17.81 4.15 -12.81
N GLU A 160 -17.47 4.71 -11.64
CA GLU A 160 -17.28 6.15 -11.45
C GLU A 160 -16.13 6.73 -12.30
N LEU A 161 -15.10 5.93 -12.58
CA LEU A 161 -14.01 6.30 -13.48
C LEU A 161 -14.35 6.07 -14.96
N GLY A 162 -15.51 5.48 -15.26
CA GLY A 162 -15.90 5.08 -16.62
C GLY A 162 -15.14 3.86 -17.14
N GLY A 163 -14.62 3.01 -16.25
CA GLY A 163 -14.01 1.74 -16.59
C GLY A 163 -15.05 0.64 -16.81
N GLU A 164 -14.66 -0.42 -17.52
CA GLU A 164 -15.52 -1.56 -17.81
C GLU A 164 -15.28 -2.69 -16.80
N LEU A 165 -16.37 -3.31 -16.33
CA LEU A 165 -16.31 -4.50 -15.49
C LEU A 165 -15.64 -5.67 -16.25
N PRO A 166 -14.79 -6.46 -15.60
CA PRO A 166 -14.30 -7.70 -16.18
C PRO A 166 -15.45 -8.66 -16.51
N ALA A 167 -15.22 -9.55 -17.48
CA ALA A 167 -16.20 -10.56 -17.86
C ALA A 167 -16.62 -11.41 -16.65
N GLY A 168 -17.94 -11.58 -16.44
CA GLY A 168 -18.50 -12.33 -15.33
C GLY A 168 -18.83 -11.50 -14.08
N TYR A 169 -18.55 -10.20 -14.09
CA TYR A 169 -19.02 -9.26 -13.07
C TYR A 169 -20.27 -8.53 -13.54
N GLU A 170 -21.31 -8.55 -12.71
CA GLU A 170 -22.53 -7.76 -12.88
C GLU A 170 -22.77 -6.95 -11.60
N LEU A 171 -23.06 -5.66 -11.76
CA LEU A 171 -23.51 -4.81 -10.66
C LEU A 171 -25.01 -4.97 -10.54
N GLU A 172 -25.48 -5.69 -9.52
CA GLU A 172 -26.89 -5.61 -9.15
C GLU A 172 -27.13 -4.26 -8.44
N PRO A 173 -28.04 -3.40 -8.93
CA PRO A 173 -28.43 -2.22 -8.18
C PRO A 173 -28.99 -2.70 -6.84
N ASN A 174 -28.55 -2.08 -5.74
CA ASN A 174 -29.03 -2.41 -4.39
C ASN A 174 -30.54 -2.65 -4.46
N ALA A 175 -30.97 -3.87 -4.16
CA ALA A 175 -32.36 -4.11 -3.87
C ALA A 175 -32.73 -3.10 -2.79
N GLU A 176 -33.65 -2.18 -3.10
CA GLU A 176 -34.25 -1.31 -2.10
C GLU A 176 -34.59 -2.20 -0.90
N GLU A 177 -34.04 -1.87 0.28
CA GLU A 177 -34.51 -2.48 1.52
C GLU A 177 -36.03 -2.24 1.55
N VAL A 178 -36.78 -3.30 1.24
CA VAL A 178 -38.23 -3.30 1.30
C VAL A 178 -38.59 -3.01 2.77
N PRO A 179 -39.41 -1.99 3.05
CA PRO A 179 -39.59 -1.39 4.37
C PRO A 179 -40.10 -2.36 5.45
#